data_AF-A0A847W9U1-F1
#
_entry.id   AF-A0A847W9U1-F1
#
_cell.length_a   1.000
_cell.length_b   1.000
_cell.length_c   1.000
_cell.angle_alpha   90.00
_cell.angle_beta   90.00
_cell.angle_gamma   90.00
#
_symmetry.space_group_name_H-M   'P 1'
#
loop_
_entity.id
_entity.type
_entity.pdbx_description
1 polymer ?
#
loop_
_entity_poly.entity_id
_entity_poly.type
_entity_poly.pdbx_seq_one_letter_code
_entity_poly.pdbx_strand_id
1 'polypeptide(L)' 'MDTLLNQKLEKLIKGQAVYTSKNLGFNLLISRMQKKYAANAVNAEMNSCLKEVNQFLEKYRSILTEDIEAIKKI' A
#
# COMPACT_ATOMS: atom_id res chain seq x y z
N MET A 1 -6.71 -10.70 5.23
CA MET A 1 -6.71 -9.24 4.96
C MET A 1 -7.78 -8.95 3.92
N ASP A 2 -8.38 -7.77 3.94
CA ASP A 2 -9.52 -7.36 3.10
C ASP A 2 -9.15 -7.34 1.59
N THR A 3 -9.90 -8.08 0.75
CA THR A 3 -9.68 -8.19 -0.70
C THR A 3 -9.82 -6.83 -1.41
N LEU A 4 -10.75 -5.98 -0.95
CA LEU A 4 -10.96 -4.65 -1.51
C LEU A 4 -9.74 -3.76 -1.23
N LEU A 5 -9.23 -3.78 0.01
CA LEU A 5 -8.06 -3.01 0.40
C LEU A 5 -6.84 -3.37 -0.46
N ASN A 6 -6.60 -4.65 -0.70
CA ASN A 6 -5.50 -5.11 -1.55
C ASN A 6 -5.59 -4.57 -2.98
N GLN A 7 -6.79 -4.54 -3.57
CA GLN A 7 -7.00 -3.97 -4.90
C GLN A 7 -6.66 -2.47 -4.95
N LYS A 8 -7.01 -1.72 -3.91
CA LYS A 8 -6.70 -0.29 -3.84
C LYS A 8 -5.22 -0.03 -3.60
N LEU A 9 -4.60 -0.80 -2.71
CA LEU A 9 -3.14 -0.76 -2.48
C LEU A 9 -2.36 -1.10 -3.75
N GLU A 10 -2.81 -2.07 -4.53
CA GLU A 10 -2.21 -2.41 -5.82
C GLU A 10 -2.24 -1.21 -6.78
N LYS A 11 -3.36 -0.48 -6.86
CA LYS A 11 -3.46 0.75 -7.67
C LYS A 11 -2.50 1.83 -7.18
N LEU A 12 -2.33 1.99 -5.86
CA LEU A 12 -1.35 2.91 -5.28
C LEU A 12 0.09 2.52 -5.65
N ILE A 13 0.44 1.23 -5.54
CA ILE A 13 1.78 0.72 -5.87
C ILE A 13 2.05 0.85 -7.38
N LYS A 14 1.05 0.67 -8.23
CA LYS A 14 1.15 0.90 -9.68
C LYS A 14 1.22 2.39 -10.06
N GLY A 15 0.98 3.31 -9.12
CA GLY A 15 0.88 4.75 -9.39
C GLY A 15 -0.41 5.15 -10.13
N GLN A 16 -1.42 4.27 -10.18
CA GLN A 16 -2.71 4.52 -10.83
C GLN A 16 -3.69 5.30 -9.93
N ALA A 17 -3.40 5.36 -8.64
CA ALA A 17 -4.11 6.19 -7.67
C ALA A 17 -3.08 6.92 -6.81
N VAL A 18 -3.50 8.07 -6.25
CA VAL A 18 -2.67 8.87 -5.34
C VAL A 18 -3.36 8.94 -4.00
N TYR A 19 -2.62 8.60 -2.94
CA TYR A 19 -3.04 8.74 -1.56
C TYR A 19 -1.87 9.27 -0.76
N THR A 20 -2.13 10.24 0.13
CA THR A 20 -1.13 10.76 1.06
C THR A 20 -1.67 10.60 2.47
N SER A 21 -0.95 9.83 3.27
CA SER A 21 -1.22 9.62 4.68
C SER A 21 -0.69 10.77 5.53
N LYS A 22 -1.28 10.98 6.71
CA LYS A 22 -0.66 11.77 7.78
C LYS A 22 0.55 11.06 8.39
N ASN A 23 0.65 9.73 8.23
CA ASN A 23 1.77 8.93 8.69
C ASN A 23 2.91 8.93 7.66
N LEU A 24 4.02 9.60 8.00
CA LEU A 24 5.21 9.67 7.14
C LEU A 24 5.77 8.28 6.81
N GLY A 25 5.80 7.36 7.78
CA GLY A 25 6.31 6.01 7.57
C GLY A 25 5.50 5.25 6.52
N PHE A 26 4.18 5.43 6.51
CA PHE A 26 3.32 4.81 5.51
C PHE A 26 3.55 5.41 4.10
N ASN A 27 3.69 6.74 3.99
CA ASN A 27 4.03 7.39 2.72
C ASN A 27 5.35 6.88 2.14
N LEU A 28 6.39 6.80 2.98
CA LEU A 28 7.70 6.30 2.57
C LEU A 28 7.65 4.84 2.11
N LEU A 29 6.85 4.01 2.80
CA LEU A 29 6.65 2.62 2.40
C LEU A 29 6.01 2.52 1.02
N ILE A 30 4.92 3.25 0.76
CA ILE A 30 4.25 3.26 -0.54
C ILE A 30 5.20 3.74 -1.64
N SER A 31 5.94 4.84 -1.43
CA SER A 31 6.93 5.31 -2.40
C SER A 31 8.04 4.29 -2.68
N ARG A 32 8.47 3.53 -1.66
CA ARG A 32 9.43 2.44 -1.85
C ARG A 32 8.82 1.29 -2.67
N MET A 33 7.57 0.92 -2.42
CA MET A 33 6.88 -0.13 -3.18
C MET A 33 6.65 0.26 -4.63
N GLN A 34 6.27 1.52 -4.88
CA GLN A 34 6.15 2.08 -6.23
C GLN A 34 7.47 1.98 -6.99
N LYS A 35 8.60 2.37 -6.38
CA LYS A 35 9.93 2.23 -6.99
C LYS A 35 10.31 0.78 -7.24
N LYS A 36 10.04 -0.11 -6.28
CA LYS A 36 10.34 -1.55 -6.39
C LYS A 36 9.57 -2.19 -7.55
N TYR A 37 8.27 -1.92 -7.65
CA TYR A 37 7.45 -2.41 -8.74
C TYR A 37 7.82 -1.80 -10.09
N ALA A 38 8.10 -0.49 -10.14
CA ALA A 38 8.53 0.18 -11.36
C ALA A 38 9.84 -0.39 -11.93
N ALA A 39 10.75 -0.84 -11.06
CA ALA A 39 12.02 -1.46 -11.46
C ALA A 39 11.83 -2.89 -12.02
N ASN A 40 10.79 -3.61 -11.59
CA ASN A 40 10.53 -4.98 -12.01
C ASN A 40 9.03 -5.31 -11.94
N ALA A 41 8.29 -4.91 -12.97
CA ALA A 41 6.82 -4.92 -12.99
C ALA A 41 6.21 -6.31 -13.23
N VAL A 42 6.63 -7.30 -12.45
CA VAL A 42 6.10 -8.69 -12.50
C VAL A 42 5.14 -8.96 -11.34
N ASN A 43 4.21 -9.91 -11.54
CA ASN A 43 3.19 -10.25 -10.54
C ASN A 43 3.80 -10.73 -9.21
N ALA A 44 4.96 -11.40 -9.25
CA ALA A 44 5.66 -11.85 -8.05
C ALA A 44 6.10 -10.66 -7.16
N GLU A 45 6.58 -9.58 -7.79
CA GLU A 45 6.97 -8.36 -7.09
C GLU A 45 5.77 -7.63 -6.50
N MET A 46 4.64 -7.58 -7.23
CA MET A 46 3.39 -7.02 -6.69
C MET A 46 2.93 -7.77 -5.43
N ASN A 47 2.95 -9.10 -5.45
CA ASN A 47 2.60 -9.92 -4.29
C ASN A 47 3.54 -9.67 -3.10
N SER A 48 4.84 -9.51 -3.37
CA SER A 48 5.82 -9.14 -2.34
C SER A 48 5.52 -7.76 -1.75
N CYS A 49 5.21 -6.77 -2.58
CA CYS A 49 4.88 -5.42 -2.14
C CYS A 49 3.60 -5.40 -1.28
N LEU A 50 2.54 -6.08 -1.74
CA LEU A 50 1.29 -6.19 -1.00
C LEU A 50 1.49 -6.90 0.36
N LYS A 51 2.31 -7.96 0.40
CA LYS A 51 2.63 -8.65 1.66
C LYS A 51 3.28 -7.69 2.66
N GLU A 52 4.27 -6.93 2.22
CA GLU A 52 5.00 -6.01 3.09
C GLU A 52 4.12 -4.85 3.58
N VAL A 53 3.31 -4.26 2.68
CA VAL A 53 2.34 -3.22 3.06
C VAL A 53 1.33 -3.76 4.07
N ASN A 54 0.79 -4.96 3.85
CA ASN A 54 -0.15 -5.57 4.77
C ASN A 54 0.46 -5.86 6.14
N GLN A 55 1.71 -6.34 6.20
CA GLN A 55 2.42 -6.53 7.47
C GLN A 55 2.62 -5.20 8.21
N PHE A 56 2.92 -4.12 7.50
CA PHE A 56 3.01 -2.78 8.08
C PHE A 56 1.67 -2.30 8.63
N LEU A 57 0.59 -2.44 7.85
CA LEU A 57 -0.77 -2.07 8.27
C LEU A 57 -1.24 -2.89 9.47
N GLU A 58 -0.90 -4.17 9.54
CA GLU A 58 -1.23 -5.04 10.67
C GLU A 58 -0.47 -4.62 11.93
N LYS A 59 0.85 -4.40 11.81
CA LYS A 59 1.71 -3.98 12.93
C LYS A 59 1.29 -2.62 13.52
N TYR A 60 0.84 -1.70 12.67
CA TYR A 60 0.49 -0.33 13.07
C TYR A 60 -1.01 -0.03 12.94
N ARG A 61 -1.86 -1.07 12.98
CA ARG A 61 -3.31 -0.94 12.75
C ARG A 61 -3.97 0.15 13.60
N SER A 62 -3.60 0.25 14.87
CA SER A 62 -4.19 1.22 15.81
C SER A 62 -4.03 2.68 15.36
N ILE A 63 -2.95 3.01 14.64
CA ILE A 63 -2.66 4.37 14.16
C ILE A 63 -2.93 4.56 12.67
N LEU A 64 -3.22 3.47 11.92
CA LEU A 64 -3.49 3.50 10.47
C LEU A 64 -4.94 3.16 10.14
N THR A 65 -5.84 3.14 11.13
CA THR A 65 -7.26 2.82 10.88
C THR A 65 -7.90 3.84 9.94
N GLU A 66 -7.63 5.13 10.12
CA GLU A 66 -8.09 6.18 9.21
C GLU A 66 -7.57 5.97 7.79
N ASP A 67 -6.29 5.60 7.66
CA ASP A 67 -5.67 5.34 6.35
C ASP A 67 -6.30 4.15 5.65
N ILE A 68 -6.55 3.05 6.36
CA ILE A 68 -7.17 1.85 5.81
C ILE A 68 -8.57 2.19 5.25
N GLU A 69 -9.37 2.95 5.99
CA GLU A 69 -10.71 3.34 5.56
C GLU A 69 -10.69 4.37 4.42
N ALA A 70 -9.72 5.29 4.41
CA ALA A 70 -9.55 6.22 3.30
C ALA A 70 -9.13 5.50 2.01
N ILE A 71 -8.20 4.53 2.11
CA ILE A 71 -7.73 3.75 0.97
C ILE A 71 -8.83 2.89 0.36
N LYS A 72 -9.78 2.39 1.14
CA LYS A 72 -10.92 1.64 0.58
C LYS A 72 -11.81 2.49 -0.35
N LYS A 73 -11.77 3.82 -0.22
CA LYS A 73 -12.67 4.77 -0.89
C LYS A 73 -12.13 5.39 -2.18
N ILE A 74 -10.83 5.28 -2.46
CA ILE A 74 -10.19 5.66 -3.74
C ILE A 74 -10.33 4.54 -4.74
#